data_AF-A0A7X3L1L7-F1
#
_entry.id   AF-A0A7X3L1L7-F1
#
_cell.length_a   1.000
_cell.length_b   1.000
_cell.length_c   1.000
_cell.angle_alpha   90.00
_cell.angle_beta   90.00
_cell.angle_gamma   90.00
#
_symmetry.space_group_name_H-M   'P 1'
#
loop_
_entity.id
_entity.type
_entity.pdbx_description
1 polymer ?
#
loop_
_entity_poly.entity_id
_entity_poly.type
_entity_poly.pdbx_seq_one_letter_code
_entity_poly.pdbx_strand_id
1 'polypeptide(L)'
;MHLRHDRPPAPMRQCRPASWPAMSDPSASPDFPDKLPAQHWVRPGVGADASAIDMWLATRAPLTVPEARARRLSLDALLAQGGQGICLLGGTDVVQDTFDCLLPVSLVHSLSVGGVGGRVAMVAEWWAPAMAADAWLAACLAELADWCRAHGIRAIAVAPGLTSDATRPAEGFGPDASGMWVRNLVPTAKRLG
;
A
#
# COMPACT_ATOMS: atom_id res chain seq x y z
N MET A 1 -16.23 -41.96 -93.42
CA MET A 1 -16.87 -43.15 -92.82
C MET A 1 -17.59 -42.70 -91.56
N HIS A 2 -18.92 -42.76 -91.58
CA HIS A 2 -19.78 -42.42 -90.44
C HIS A 2 -19.55 -43.39 -89.28
N LEU A 3 -19.71 -42.90 -88.04
CA LEU A 3 -20.49 -43.59 -87.01
C LEU A 3 -20.78 -42.62 -85.85
N ARG A 4 -22.07 -42.39 -85.67
CA ARG A 4 -22.68 -41.65 -84.55
C ARG A 4 -22.62 -42.51 -83.30
N HIS A 5 -22.39 -41.92 -82.13
CA HIS A 5 -22.78 -42.48 -80.85
C HIS A 5 -23.48 -41.41 -80.02
N ASP A 6 -24.77 -41.66 -79.77
CA ASP A 6 -25.63 -40.94 -78.84
C ASP A 6 -25.16 -41.17 -77.40
N ARG A 7 -25.15 -40.10 -76.59
CA ARG A 7 -25.19 -40.19 -75.13
C ARG A 7 -26.10 -39.08 -74.55
N PRO A 8 -26.84 -39.38 -73.47
CA PRO A 8 -28.01 -38.63 -73.01
C PRO A 8 -27.68 -37.34 -72.22
N PRO A 9 -28.65 -36.42 -72.05
CA PRO A 9 -28.43 -35.13 -71.40
C PRO A 9 -28.18 -35.25 -69.88
N ALA A 10 -27.20 -34.49 -69.40
CA ALA A 10 -26.87 -34.38 -67.98
C ALA A 10 -27.83 -33.41 -67.24
N PRO A 11 -28.16 -33.69 -65.96
CA PRO A 11 -29.14 -32.93 -65.18
C PRO A 11 -28.67 -31.54 -64.73
N MET A 12 -29.67 -30.66 -64.54
CA MET A 12 -29.59 -29.27 -64.12
C MET A 12 -28.85 -29.03 -62.79
N ARG A 13 -28.13 -27.89 -62.76
CA ARG A 13 -27.53 -27.24 -61.59
C ARG A 13 -28.51 -27.07 -60.42
N GLN A 14 -28.05 -27.38 -59.22
CA GLN A 14 -28.53 -26.74 -57.99
C GLN A 14 -27.41 -25.85 -57.43
N CYS A 15 -27.67 -24.55 -57.41
CA CYS A 15 -26.84 -23.57 -56.73
C CYS A 15 -26.95 -23.76 -55.21
N ARG A 16 -25.82 -23.86 -54.51
CA ARG A 16 -25.77 -23.81 -53.05
C ARG A 16 -26.26 -22.43 -52.57
N PRO A 17 -27.16 -22.33 -51.58
CA PRO A 17 -27.46 -21.07 -50.95
C PRO A 17 -26.25 -20.54 -50.16
N ALA A 18 -26.02 -19.23 -50.26
CA ALA A 18 -24.98 -18.51 -49.55
C ALA A 18 -25.18 -18.66 -48.03
N SER A 19 -24.14 -19.08 -47.32
CA SER A 19 -24.09 -19.06 -45.86
C SER A 19 -24.03 -17.61 -45.39
N TRP A 20 -25.07 -17.13 -44.73
CA TRP A 20 -25.05 -15.85 -44.04
C TRP A 20 -24.14 -15.99 -42.81
N PRO A 21 -23.28 -15.00 -42.49
CA PRO A 21 -22.48 -15.05 -41.29
C PRO A 21 -23.39 -14.96 -40.06
N ALA A 22 -23.13 -15.84 -39.08
CA ALA A 22 -23.83 -15.87 -37.80
C ALA A 22 -23.67 -14.52 -37.07
N MET A 23 -24.77 -14.06 -36.49
CA MET A 23 -24.86 -12.89 -35.61
C MET A 23 -23.82 -13.00 -34.50
N SER A 24 -23.01 -11.96 -34.32
CA SER A 24 -22.06 -11.84 -33.20
C SER A 24 -22.79 -12.01 -31.88
N ASP A 25 -22.24 -12.86 -31.02
CA ASP A 25 -22.68 -13.01 -29.63
C ASP A 25 -22.76 -11.65 -28.92
N PRO A 26 -23.76 -11.42 -28.06
CA PRO A 26 -23.81 -10.22 -27.25
C PRO A 26 -22.57 -10.16 -26.35
N SER A 27 -21.84 -9.06 -26.49
CA SER A 27 -20.69 -8.65 -25.69
C SER A 27 -20.82 -9.11 -24.24
N ALA A 28 -19.89 -9.97 -23.79
CA ALA A 28 -19.73 -10.27 -22.37
C ALA A 28 -19.61 -8.93 -21.63
N SER A 29 -20.56 -8.67 -20.73
CA SER A 29 -20.46 -7.52 -19.83
C SER A 29 -19.17 -7.67 -19.04
N PRO A 30 -18.40 -6.58 -18.82
CA PRO A 30 -17.23 -6.67 -17.97
C PRO A 30 -17.65 -7.16 -16.60
N ASP A 31 -17.00 -8.22 -16.12
CA ASP A 31 -17.09 -8.71 -14.75
C ASP A 31 -16.66 -7.55 -13.84
N PHE A 32 -17.63 -6.84 -13.28
CA PHE A 32 -17.36 -5.92 -12.19
C PHE A 32 -17.15 -6.80 -10.95
N PRO A 33 -15.99 -6.76 -10.29
CA PRO A 33 -15.83 -7.50 -9.04
C PRO A 33 -16.91 -7.05 -8.05
N ASP A 34 -17.75 -7.98 -7.61
CA ASP A 34 -18.93 -7.79 -6.73
C ASP A 34 -18.60 -7.18 -5.35
N LYS A 35 -17.32 -6.93 -5.06
CA LYS A 35 -16.85 -6.16 -3.92
C LYS A 35 -15.77 -5.22 -4.40
N LEU A 36 -16.11 -3.92 -4.50
CA LEU A 36 -15.08 -2.89 -4.41
C LEU A 36 -14.23 -3.19 -3.17
N PRO A 37 -12.89 -3.21 -3.27
CA PRO A 37 -12.07 -3.40 -2.08
C PRO A 37 -12.48 -2.33 -1.06
N ALA A 38 -12.74 -2.75 0.18
CA ALA A 38 -13.04 -1.82 1.25
C ALA A 38 -11.98 -0.70 1.21
N GLN A 39 -12.43 0.53 1.02
CA GLN A 39 -11.55 1.66 0.82
C GLN A 39 -10.77 1.88 2.12
N HIS A 40 -9.51 1.47 2.14
CA HIS A 40 -8.63 1.74 3.28
C HIS A 40 -8.07 3.15 3.17
N TRP A 41 -7.90 3.80 4.32
CA TRP A 41 -7.20 5.07 4.43
C TRP A 41 -5.98 4.91 5.33
N VAL A 42 -4.96 5.74 5.08
CA VAL A 42 -3.82 5.93 5.96
C VAL A 42 -3.58 7.42 6.10
N ARG A 43 -3.29 7.90 7.31
CA ARG A 43 -2.93 9.31 7.56
C ARG A 43 -1.98 9.48 8.74
N PRO A 44 -1.28 10.63 8.82
CA PRO A 44 -0.71 11.13 10.07
C PRO A 44 -1.74 11.21 11.20
N GLY A 45 -1.37 10.70 12.36
CA GLY A 45 -2.06 10.94 13.61
C GLY A 45 -1.79 12.35 14.14
N VAL A 46 -2.80 12.91 14.80
CA VAL A 46 -2.77 14.24 15.42
C VAL A 46 -3.17 14.14 16.89
N GLY A 47 -2.93 15.19 17.67
CA GLY A 47 -3.22 15.20 19.12
C GLY A 47 -4.68 14.85 19.48
N ALA A 48 -5.64 15.13 18.58
CA ALA A 48 -7.04 14.74 18.78
C ALA A 48 -7.26 13.22 18.81
N ASP A 49 -6.40 12.43 18.16
CA ASP A 49 -6.51 10.97 18.11
C ASP A 49 -6.02 10.30 19.39
N ALA A 50 -5.30 11.03 20.25
CA ALA A 50 -4.53 10.45 21.36
C ALA A 50 -5.38 9.59 22.31
N SER A 51 -6.59 10.05 22.64
CA SER A 51 -7.48 9.29 23.52
C SER A 51 -7.98 8.00 22.89
N ALA A 52 -8.36 8.03 21.61
CA ALA A 52 -8.85 6.86 20.90
C ALA A 52 -7.75 5.82 20.70
N ILE A 53 -6.53 6.26 20.32
CA ILE A 53 -5.37 5.38 20.15
C ILE A 53 -4.98 4.73 21.49
N ASP A 54 -4.94 5.49 22.58
CA ASP A 54 -4.55 4.94 23.88
C ASP A 54 -5.54 3.89 24.40
N MET A 55 -6.84 4.11 24.22
CA MET A 55 -7.87 3.09 24.52
C MET A 55 -7.70 1.84 23.66
N TRP A 56 -7.43 2.01 22.36
CA TRP A 56 -7.18 0.91 21.44
C TRP A 56 -5.93 0.11 21.83
N LEU A 57 -4.83 0.79 22.16
CA LEU A 57 -3.59 0.18 22.64
C LEU A 57 -3.80 -0.53 23.99
N ALA A 58 -4.57 0.04 24.91
CA ALA A 58 -4.88 -0.59 26.19
C ALA A 58 -5.69 -1.89 26.03
N THR A 59 -6.55 -1.95 25.01
CA THR A 59 -7.33 -3.15 24.69
C THR A 59 -6.46 -4.25 24.07
N ARG A 60 -5.50 -3.89 23.21
CA ARG A 60 -4.62 -4.86 22.53
C ARG A 60 -3.41 -5.31 23.37
N ALA A 61 -2.86 -4.41 24.17
CA ALA A 61 -1.68 -4.63 25.00
C ALA A 61 -1.84 -3.86 26.32
N PRO A 62 -2.53 -4.45 27.31
CA PRO A 62 -2.69 -3.82 28.62
C PRO A 62 -1.33 -3.73 29.32
N LEU A 63 -1.11 -2.62 30.03
CA LEU A 63 0.13 -2.33 30.75
C LEU A 63 -0.19 -1.93 32.19
N THR A 64 0.81 -2.01 33.07
CA THR A 64 0.67 -1.43 34.42
C THR A 64 0.52 0.09 34.35
N VAL A 65 -0.06 0.72 35.37
CA VAL A 65 -0.32 2.17 35.36
C VAL A 65 0.93 3.02 35.03
N PRO A 66 2.13 2.75 35.60
CA PRO A 66 3.33 3.51 35.26
C PRO A 66 3.75 3.37 33.79
N GLU A 67 3.68 2.15 33.24
CA GLU A 67 4.03 1.85 31.86
C GLU A 67 3.01 2.42 30.87
N ALA A 68 1.71 2.35 31.20
CA ALA A 68 0.64 2.97 30.42
C ALA A 68 0.83 4.49 30.35
N ARG A 69 1.21 5.14 31.46
CA ARG A 69 1.53 6.56 31.48
C ARG A 69 2.75 6.89 30.62
N ALA A 70 3.80 6.07 30.69
CA ALA A 70 4.98 6.25 29.84
C ALA A 70 4.63 6.13 28.36
N ARG A 71 3.86 5.10 27.98
CA ARG A 71 3.36 4.92 26.61
C ARG A 71 2.54 6.12 26.14
N ARG A 72 1.68 6.67 27.01
CA ARG A 72 0.88 7.85 26.68
C ARG A 72 1.75 9.08 26.39
N LEU A 73 2.78 9.32 27.20
CA LEU A 73 3.72 10.43 26.96
C LEU A 73 4.49 10.26 25.64
N SER A 74 4.93 9.03 25.33
CA SER A 74 5.56 8.73 24.04
C SER A 74 4.61 8.95 22.86
N LEU A 75 3.35 8.52 22.98
CA LEU A 75 2.33 8.73 21.97
C LEU A 75 2.07 10.23 21.75
N ASP A 76 1.89 11.01 22.81
CA ASP A 76 1.66 12.46 22.72
C ASP A 76 2.84 13.16 22.00
N ALA A 77 4.09 12.73 22.26
CA ALA A 77 5.28 13.26 21.59
C ALA A 77 5.30 12.96 20.07
N LEU A 78 4.83 11.77 19.67
CA LEU A 78 4.72 11.39 18.25
C LEU A 78 3.60 12.17 17.55
N LEU A 79 2.43 12.30 18.20
CA LEU A 79 1.26 12.99 17.64
C LEU A 79 1.43 14.51 17.55
N ALA A 80 2.32 15.08 18.37
CA ALA A 80 2.71 16.48 18.25
C ALA A 80 3.49 16.79 16.96
N GLN A 81 4.08 15.78 16.32
CA GLN A 81 4.91 15.92 15.10
C GLN A 81 6.06 16.94 15.25
N GLY A 82 6.49 17.19 16.50
CA GLY A 82 7.43 18.26 16.88
C GLY A 82 8.91 17.94 16.65
N GLY A 83 9.23 16.92 15.86
CA GLY A 83 10.60 16.52 15.53
C GLY A 83 11.11 15.24 16.20
N GLN A 84 10.34 14.66 17.14
CA GLN A 84 10.63 13.33 17.71
C GLN A 84 10.23 12.19 16.77
N GLY A 85 9.17 12.39 16.00
CA GLY A 85 8.54 11.32 15.26
C GLY A 85 7.19 11.72 14.71
N ILE A 86 6.51 10.71 14.20
CA ILE A 86 5.12 10.74 13.74
C ILE A 86 4.50 9.39 14.08
N CYS A 87 3.18 9.34 14.20
CA CYS A 87 2.44 8.09 14.24
C CYS A 87 1.51 8.04 13.03
N LEU A 88 1.56 6.99 12.22
CA LEU A 88 0.58 6.77 11.15
C LEU A 88 -0.55 5.88 11.63
N LEU A 89 -1.75 6.19 11.19
CA LEU A 89 -2.99 5.50 11.49
C LEU A 89 -3.59 4.98 10.20
N GLY A 90 -4.23 3.82 10.24
CA GLY A 90 -5.02 3.33 9.12
C GLY A 90 -6.30 2.64 9.55
N GLY A 91 -7.32 2.71 8.70
CA GLY A 91 -8.64 2.15 8.95
C GLY A 91 -9.43 1.90 7.66
N THR A 92 -10.42 1.02 7.73
CA THR A 92 -11.36 0.71 6.64
C THR A 92 -12.70 1.43 6.76
N ASP A 93 -13.03 1.91 7.96
CA ASP A 93 -14.27 2.62 8.23
C ASP A 93 -14.11 4.11 7.88
N VAL A 94 -15.16 4.71 7.32
CA VAL A 94 -15.24 6.15 7.08
C VAL A 94 -15.30 6.91 8.43
N VAL A 95 -15.73 6.24 9.50
CA VAL A 95 -15.69 6.77 10.87
C VAL A 95 -14.23 6.84 11.34
N GLN A 96 -13.75 8.06 11.58
CA GLN A 96 -12.34 8.36 11.85
C GLN A 96 -11.80 7.89 13.22
N ASP A 97 -12.63 7.24 14.03
CA ASP A 97 -12.32 6.82 15.41
C ASP A 97 -11.99 5.32 15.54
N THR A 98 -12.08 4.57 14.45
CA THR A 98 -11.78 3.13 14.40
C THR A 98 -10.49 2.89 13.63
N PHE A 99 -9.47 2.38 14.33
CA PHE A 99 -8.16 2.09 13.76
C PHE A 99 -7.96 0.59 13.58
N ASP A 100 -7.52 0.20 12.40
CA ASP A 100 -7.12 -1.17 12.09
C ASP A 100 -5.63 -1.38 12.37
N CYS A 101 -4.82 -0.33 12.18
CA CYS A 101 -3.37 -0.37 12.35
C CYS A 101 -2.75 0.95 12.87
N LEU A 102 -1.54 0.83 13.41
CA LEU A 102 -0.74 1.94 13.95
C LEU A 102 0.74 1.73 13.62
N LEU A 103 1.39 2.72 13.01
CA LEU A 103 2.84 2.72 12.72
C LEU A 103 3.54 3.87 13.44
N PRO A 104 4.12 3.64 14.63
CA PRO A 104 5.03 4.59 15.27
C PRO A 104 6.31 4.75 14.46
N VAL A 105 6.73 6.00 14.23
CA VAL A 105 7.95 6.32 13.48
C VAL A 105 8.78 7.31 14.28
N SER A 106 10.03 6.96 14.54
CA SER A 106 10.99 7.84 15.23
C SER A 106 11.85 8.60 14.22
N LEU A 107 12.12 9.87 14.48
CA LEU A 107 13.08 10.64 13.68
C LEU A 107 14.45 10.62 14.36
N VAL A 108 15.44 10.03 13.68
CA VAL A 108 16.81 9.96 14.16
C VAL A 108 17.75 10.76 13.28
N HIS A 109 18.79 11.33 13.88
CA HIS A 109 19.86 11.97 13.11
C HIS A 109 20.82 10.90 12.61
N SER A 110 21.15 10.96 11.33
CA SER A 110 22.17 10.13 10.70
C SER A 110 23.23 11.02 10.06
N LEU A 111 24.49 10.62 10.21
CA LEU A 111 25.63 11.30 9.59
C LEU A 111 25.98 10.70 8.23
N SER A 112 25.50 9.49 7.92
CA SER A 112 25.89 8.72 6.73
C SER A 112 24.87 8.78 5.61
N VAL A 113 23.59 8.99 5.92
CA VAL A 113 22.50 8.91 4.93
C VAL A 113 22.67 9.98 3.84
N GLY A 114 22.69 9.51 2.58
CA GLY A 114 22.85 10.36 1.39
C GLY A 114 24.20 11.05 1.25
N GLY A 115 25.22 10.68 2.03
CA GLY A 115 26.57 11.28 1.99
C GLY A 115 26.66 12.72 2.50
N VAL A 116 25.56 13.29 3.00
CA VAL A 116 25.46 14.71 3.45
C VAL A 116 24.90 14.81 4.88
N GLY A 117 24.47 13.69 5.48
CA GLY A 117 23.81 13.67 6.79
C GLY A 117 22.38 14.22 6.75
N GLY A 118 21.63 14.00 7.82
CA GLY A 118 20.25 14.48 7.94
C GLY A 118 19.40 13.64 8.89
N ARG A 119 18.07 13.77 8.76
CA ARG A 119 17.11 12.94 9.51
C ARG A 119 16.68 11.72 8.70
N VAL A 120 16.46 10.63 9.42
CA VAL A 120 15.90 9.37 8.91
C VAL A 120 14.63 9.08 9.69
N ALA A 121 13.58 8.66 8.98
CA ALA A 121 12.38 8.09 9.57
C ALA A 121 12.62 6.60 9.85
N MET A 122 12.75 6.26 11.13
CA MET A 122 13.01 4.90 11.59
C MET A 122 11.70 4.22 12.00
N VAL A 123 11.45 3.06 11.40
CA VAL A 123 10.29 2.21 11.62
C VAL A 123 10.79 0.91 12.24
N ALA A 124 10.58 0.76 13.54
CA ALA A 124 11.05 -0.40 14.32
C ALA A 124 9.90 -1.16 15.01
N GLU A 125 8.68 -0.67 14.89
CA GLU A 125 7.49 -1.21 15.54
C GLU A 125 6.31 -1.14 14.57
N TRP A 126 5.44 -2.14 14.61
CA TRP A 126 4.24 -2.21 13.78
C TRP A 126 3.07 -2.86 14.54
N TRP A 127 1.96 -2.14 14.64
CA TRP A 127 0.70 -2.69 15.14
C TRP A 127 -0.18 -3.08 13.96
N ALA A 128 0.04 -4.30 13.50
CA ALA A 128 -0.63 -4.82 12.32
C ALA A 128 -2.16 -4.95 12.48
N PRO A 129 -2.91 -4.83 11.37
CA PRO A 129 -4.29 -5.28 11.32
C PRO A 129 -4.36 -6.81 11.31
N ALA A 130 -5.54 -7.36 11.61
CA ALA A 130 -5.76 -8.80 11.66
C ALA A 130 -5.57 -9.51 10.31
N MET A 131 -5.76 -8.79 9.20
CA MET A 131 -5.63 -9.31 7.83
C MET A 131 -4.83 -8.34 6.97
N ALA A 132 -4.14 -8.89 5.96
CA ALA A 132 -3.38 -8.14 4.97
C ALA A 132 -2.27 -7.23 5.54
N ALA A 133 -1.60 -7.66 6.62
CA ALA A 133 -0.60 -6.86 7.35
C ALA A 133 0.48 -6.24 6.46
N ASP A 134 1.04 -6.98 5.49
CA ASP A 134 2.07 -6.46 4.58
C ASP A 134 1.53 -5.38 3.63
N ALA A 135 0.29 -5.54 3.15
CA ALA A 135 -0.34 -4.56 2.26
C ALA A 135 -0.62 -3.24 3.01
N TRP A 136 -1.05 -3.34 4.26
CA TRP A 136 -1.21 -2.18 5.14
C TRP A 136 0.11 -1.53 5.49
N LEU A 137 1.14 -2.31 5.80
CA LEU A 137 2.47 -1.77 6.05
C LEU A 137 2.99 -1.04 4.79
N ALA A 138 2.81 -1.61 3.60
CA ALA A 138 3.18 -0.94 2.35
C ALA A 138 2.43 0.38 2.13
N ALA A 139 1.12 0.43 2.43
CA ALA A 139 0.35 1.67 2.37
C ALA A 139 0.85 2.71 3.38
N CYS A 140 1.18 2.30 4.62
CA CYS A 140 1.79 3.19 5.61
C CYS A 140 3.18 3.69 5.19
N LEU A 141 4.02 2.84 4.59
CA LEU A 141 5.34 3.25 4.10
C LEU A 141 5.24 4.19 2.89
N ALA A 142 4.19 4.08 2.07
CA ALA A 142 3.90 5.03 0.99
C ALA A 142 3.53 6.40 1.54
N GLU A 143 2.55 6.47 2.46
CA GLU A 143 2.15 7.72 3.14
C GLU A 143 3.33 8.34 3.90
N LEU A 144 4.13 7.52 4.58
CA LEU A 144 5.34 7.98 5.26
C LEU A 144 6.34 8.61 4.28
N ALA A 145 6.50 8.04 3.09
CA ALA A 145 7.41 8.58 2.08
C ALA A 145 6.97 9.96 1.61
N ASP A 146 5.67 10.16 1.39
CA ASP A 146 5.12 11.46 0.99
C ASP A 146 5.27 12.50 2.10
N TRP A 147 4.95 12.11 3.35
CA TRP A 147 5.19 12.95 4.51
C TRP A 147 6.68 13.31 4.65
N CYS A 148 7.59 12.33 4.56
CA CYS A 148 9.03 12.58 4.64
C CYS A 148 9.52 13.55 3.57
N ARG A 149 9.06 13.41 2.32
CA ARG A 149 9.40 14.32 1.22
C ARG A 149 8.94 15.75 1.51
N ALA A 150 7.73 15.93 2.04
CA ALA A 150 7.20 17.25 2.40
C ALA A 150 7.99 17.90 3.55
N HIS A 151 8.53 17.10 4.47
CA HIS A 151 9.27 17.54 5.64
C HIS A 151 10.81 17.56 5.44
N GLY A 152 11.30 17.25 4.24
CA GLY A 152 12.73 17.28 3.93
C GLY A 152 13.55 16.13 4.55
N ILE A 153 12.88 15.06 4.97
CA ILE A 153 13.49 13.83 5.47
C ILE A 153 13.91 12.98 4.27
N ARG A 154 15.16 12.52 4.29
CA ARG A 154 15.83 11.99 3.09
C ARG A 154 15.89 10.46 3.03
N ALA A 155 15.50 9.76 4.09
CA ALA A 155 15.42 8.32 4.06
C ALA A 155 14.41 7.78 5.05
N ILE A 156 13.92 6.58 4.75
CA ILE A 156 13.17 5.72 5.66
C ILE A 156 14.03 4.48 5.91
N ALA A 157 14.17 4.09 7.18
CA ALA A 157 14.80 2.84 7.59
C ALA A 157 13.76 1.96 8.29
N VAL A 158 13.56 0.74 7.82
CA VAL A 158 12.55 -0.21 8.30
C VAL A 158 13.24 -1.46 8.82
N ALA A 159 12.85 -1.93 10.01
CA ALA A 159 13.35 -3.18 10.55
C ALA A 159 12.82 -4.36 9.71
N PRO A 160 13.67 -5.30 9.24
CA PRO A 160 13.24 -6.42 8.40
C PRO A 160 12.19 -7.32 9.06
N GLY A 161 12.17 -7.40 10.40
CA GLY A 161 11.21 -8.21 11.15
C GLY A 161 9.78 -7.68 11.16
N LEU A 162 9.49 -6.55 10.49
CA LEU A 162 8.14 -5.98 10.43
C LEU A 162 7.30 -6.54 9.27
N THR A 163 7.92 -7.18 8.28
CA THR A 163 7.23 -7.87 7.18
C THR A 163 7.10 -9.35 7.47
N SER A 164 6.16 -10.02 6.78
CA SER A 164 6.01 -11.48 6.85
C SER A 164 7.23 -12.26 6.33
N ASP A 165 7.99 -11.66 5.40
CA ASP A 165 9.23 -12.19 4.84
C ASP A 165 10.38 -11.24 5.11
N ALA A 166 11.17 -11.51 6.15
CA ALA A 166 12.33 -10.70 6.56
C ALA A 166 13.54 -10.83 5.60
N THR A 167 13.46 -11.68 4.57
CA THR A 167 14.51 -11.81 3.54
C THR A 167 14.24 -10.97 2.31
N ARG A 168 13.00 -10.49 2.16
CA ARG A 168 12.55 -9.73 0.99
C ARG A 168 12.14 -8.32 1.38
N PRO A 169 12.98 -7.31 1.09
CA PRO A 169 12.63 -5.92 1.32
C PRO A 169 11.33 -5.53 0.60
N ALA A 170 10.56 -4.64 1.23
CA ALA A 170 9.44 -3.97 0.58
C ALA A 170 9.92 -3.19 -0.67
N GLU A 171 9.00 -2.94 -1.61
CA GLU A 171 9.35 -2.27 -2.86
C GLU A 171 10.04 -0.91 -2.64
N GLY A 172 11.17 -0.70 -3.31
CA GLY A 172 11.97 0.51 -3.20
C GLY A 172 12.88 0.58 -1.97
N PHE A 173 12.87 -0.43 -1.10
CA PHE A 173 13.83 -0.59 -0.01
C PHE A 173 14.94 -1.56 -0.42
N GLY A 174 16.15 -1.31 0.10
CA GLY A 174 17.29 -2.22 -0.04
C GLY A 174 17.97 -2.47 1.31
N PRO A 175 18.72 -3.56 1.46
CA PRO A 175 19.49 -3.81 2.67
C PRO A 175 20.56 -2.74 2.88
N ASP A 176 20.75 -2.31 4.11
CA ASP A 176 21.80 -1.41 4.55
C ASP A 176 22.77 -2.13 5.53
N ALA A 177 23.97 -1.58 5.70
CA ALA A 177 24.99 -2.14 6.60
C ALA A 177 24.54 -2.18 8.08
N SER A 178 23.55 -1.37 8.47
CA SER A 178 22.92 -1.43 9.79
C SER A 178 22.04 -2.66 10.03
N GLY A 179 21.80 -3.47 9.00
CA GLY A 179 20.82 -4.57 9.05
C GLY A 179 19.37 -4.09 8.86
N MET A 180 19.15 -2.79 8.70
CA MET A 180 17.85 -2.22 8.35
C MET A 180 17.65 -2.28 6.83
N TRP A 181 16.39 -2.15 6.41
CA TRP A 181 16.06 -1.86 5.02
C TRP A 181 15.89 -0.36 4.84
N VAL A 182 16.61 0.22 3.88
CA VAL A 182 16.64 1.66 3.67
C VAL A 182 16.09 2.00 2.29
N ARG A 183 15.24 3.04 2.27
CA ARG A 183 14.79 3.71 1.06
C ARG A 183 15.24 5.16 1.11
N ASN A 184 16.04 5.58 0.14
CA ASN A 184 16.40 6.99 -0.04
C ASN A 184 15.23 7.75 -0.70
N LEU A 185 15.01 8.99 -0.27
CA LEU A 185 13.96 9.87 -0.75
C LEU A 185 14.56 11.14 -1.33
N VAL A 186 14.00 11.58 -2.45
CA VAL A 186 14.29 12.90 -3.03
C VAL A 186 13.27 13.89 -2.46
N PRO A 187 13.68 14.92 -1.69
CA PRO A 187 12.75 15.91 -1.16
C PRO A 187 11.99 16.65 -2.27
N THR A 188 10.72 16.97 -2.02
CA THR A 188 9.95 17.82 -2.93
C THR A 188 10.51 19.25 -2.86
N ALA A 189 10.82 19.84 -4.02
CA ALA A 189 11.25 21.23 -4.07
C ALA A 189 10.16 22.15 -3.48
N LYS A 190 10.47 22.87 -2.40
CA LYS A 190 9.59 23.93 -1.89
C LYS A 190 9.64 25.09 -2.87
N ARG A 191 8.52 25.40 -3.54
CA ARG A 191 8.38 26.66 -4.28
C ARG A 191 8.28 27.78 -3.25
N LEU A 192 9.33 28.60 -3.15
CA LEU A 192 9.26 29.85 -2.42
C LEU A 192 8.47 30.83 -3.29
N GLY A 193 7.25 31.15 -2.85
CA GLY A 193 6.39 32.17 -3.43
C GLY A 193 6.53 33.49 -2.69
#